data_AF-A0A662LJV9-F1
#
_entry.id   AF-A0A662LJV9-F1
#
_cell.length_a   1.000
_cell.length_b   1.000
_cell.length_c   1.000
_cell.angle_alpha   90.00
_cell.angle_beta   90.00
_cell.angle_gamma   90.00
#
_symmetry.space_group_name_H-M   'P 1'
#
loop_
_entity.id
_entity.type
_entity.pdbx_description
1 polymer ?
#
loop_
_entity_poly.entity_id
_entity_poly.type
_entity_poly.pdbx_seq_one_letter_code
_entity_poly.pdbx_strand_id
1 'polypeptide(L)'
;MPGRRRCRRWVDTLPQADYFMPNIPYNGVTTIRIEEFEAFRLVDYLGLTQHEAAARMGISQKALWNDLKNARFNIADAIINGKAIRIEGGTYALRR
;
A
#
# COMPACT_ATOMS: atom_id res chain seq x y z
N MET A 1 -16.62 1.88 21.53
CA MET A 1 -15.30 1.37 21.95
C MET A 1 -14.31 1.65 20.82
N PRO A 2 -13.17 2.32 21.04
CA PRO A 2 -12.18 2.45 19.97
C PRO A 2 -11.71 1.04 19.58
N GLY A 3 -11.78 0.73 18.29
CA GLY A 3 -11.38 -0.58 17.77
C GLY A 3 -9.93 -0.90 18.09
N ARG A 4 -9.58 -2.19 18.12
CA ARG A 4 -8.20 -2.65 18.38
C ARG A 4 -7.22 -1.91 17.48
N ARG A 5 -6.22 -1.25 18.08
CA ARG A 5 -5.17 -0.55 17.32
C ARG A 5 -4.53 -1.51 16.33
N ARG A 6 -4.36 -1.06 15.08
CA ARG A 6 -3.66 -1.84 14.05
C ARG A 6 -2.22 -2.09 14.53
N CYS A 7 -1.75 -3.33 14.43
CA CYS A 7 -0.34 -3.64 14.70
C CYS A 7 0.57 -2.79 13.80
N ARG A 8 1.75 -2.45 14.33
CA ARG A 8 2.81 -1.75 13.61
C ARG A 8 3.24 -2.59 12.40
N ARG A 9 3.42 -1.95 11.24
CA ARG A 9 3.89 -2.57 10.01
C ARG A 9 5.31 -2.11 9.72
N TRP A 10 6.22 -3.04 9.51
CA TRP A 10 7.57 -2.75 9.06
C TRP A 10 7.58 -2.49 7.56
N VAL A 11 8.28 -1.44 7.16
CA VAL A 11 8.46 -1.02 5.76
C VAL A 11 9.95 -0.92 5.50
N ASP A 12 10.44 -1.61 4.48
CA ASP A 12 11.86 -1.60 4.13
C ASP A 12 12.23 -0.40 3.26
N THR A 13 11.29 0.14 2.48
CA THR A 13 11.60 1.17 1.47
C THR A 13 10.43 2.11 1.25
N LEU A 14 10.72 3.41 1.18
CA LEU A 14 9.76 4.44 0.80
C LEU A 14 9.67 4.54 -0.73
N PRO A 15 8.51 4.95 -1.28
CA PRO A 15 8.39 5.18 -2.71
C PRO A 15 9.36 6.28 -3.17
N GLN A 16 9.95 6.12 -4.35
CA GLN A 16 10.81 7.18 -4.94
C GLN A 16 10.00 8.39 -5.40
N ALA A 17 8.75 8.16 -5.83
CA ALA A 17 7.78 9.19 -6.15
C ALA A 17 6.48 8.89 -5.38
N ASP A 18 5.96 9.89 -4.70
CA ASP A 18 4.75 9.81 -3.89
C ASP A 18 3.49 10.27 -4.65
N TYR A 19 3.62 10.65 -5.92
CA TYR A 19 2.50 11.08 -6.74
C TYR A 19 2.64 10.63 -8.20
N PHE A 20 1.58 10.02 -8.73
CA PHE A 20 1.45 9.61 -10.12
C PHE A 20 0.15 10.17 -10.69
N MET A 21 0.18 10.74 -11.88
CA MET A 21 -1.00 11.36 -12.49
C MET A 21 -1.17 10.94 -13.94
N PRO A 22 -2.40 10.82 -14.43
CA PRO A 22 -2.65 10.56 -15.84
C PRO A 22 -2.30 11.81 -16.66
N ASN A 23 -1.86 11.63 -17.90
CA ASN A 23 -1.57 12.73 -18.82
C ASN A 23 -2.84 13.25 -19.52
N ILE A 24 -3.89 13.48 -18.74
CA ILE A 24 -5.18 14.05 -19.13
C ILE A 24 -5.71 14.85 -17.93
N PRO A 25 -6.66 15.79 -18.13
CA PRO A 25 -7.37 16.40 -17.02
C PRO A 25 -8.05 15.32 -16.15
N TYR A 26 -7.85 15.37 -14.83
CA TYR A 26 -8.41 14.42 -13.89
C TYR A 26 -9.06 15.13 -12.70
N ASN A 27 -10.18 14.58 -12.22
CA ASN A 27 -10.97 15.15 -11.12
C ASN A 27 -11.04 14.21 -9.91
N GLY A 28 -9.93 13.54 -9.61
CA GLY A 28 -9.87 12.62 -8.48
C GLY A 28 -8.45 12.18 -8.15
N VAL A 29 -8.21 11.94 -6.87
CA VAL A 29 -6.97 11.37 -6.35
C VAL A 29 -7.36 10.18 -5.48
N THR A 30 -6.74 9.04 -5.70
CA THR A 30 -6.79 7.91 -4.78
C THR A 30 -5.52 7.87 -3.94
N THR A 31 -5.63 7.42 -2.69
CA THR A 31 -4.51 7.39 -1.76
C THR A 31 -4.14 5.95 -1.44
N ILE A 32 -2.88 5.60 -1.67
CA ILE A 32 -2.27 4.35 -1.21
C ILE A 32 -1.44 4.68 0.02
N ARG A 33 -1.67 3.97 1.13
CA ARG A 33 -0.86 4.19 2.35
C ARG A 33 0.53 3.60 2.17
N ILE A 34 1.51 4.12 2.91
CA ILE A 34 2.89 3.62 2.82
C ILE A 34 2.97 2.12 3.12
N GLU A 35 2.20 1.63 4.10
CA GLU A 35 2.16 0.18 4.35
C GLU A 35 1.49 -0.64 3.23
N GLU A 36 0.54 -0.06 2.51
CA GLU A 36 -0.17 -0.72 1.40
C GLU A 36 0.75 -0.78 0.17
N PHE A 37 1.53 0.28 -0.05
CA PHE A 37 2.61 0.31 -1.04
C PHE A 37 3.66 -0.76 -0.75
N GLU A 38 4.10 -0.92 0.50
CA GLU A 38 5.07 -1.96 0.84
C GLU A 38 4.51 -3.38 0.61
N ALA A 39 3.25 -3.63 1.00
CA ALA A 39 2.61 -4.90 0.73
C ALA A 39 2.56 -5.21 -0.78
N PHE A 40 2.14 -4.22 -1.57
CA PHE A 40 2.13 -4.28 -3.04
C PHE A 40 3.53 -4.55 -3.60
N ARG A 41 4.55 -3.82 -3.14
CA ARG A 41 5.94 -3.99 -3.58
C ARG A 41 6.47 -5.39 -3.28
N LEU A 42 6.22 -5.92 -2.09
CA LEU A 42 6.71 -7.24 -1.68
C LEU A 42 6.05 -8.37 -2.48
N VAL A 43 4.73 -8.34 -2.62
CA VAL A 43 3.97 -9.44 -3.25
C VAL A 43 3.93 -9.30 -4.77
N ASP A 44 3.47 -8.17 -5.27
CA ASP A 44 3.17 -7.99 -6.70
C ASP A 44 4.40 -7.64 -7.53
N TYR A 45 5.38 -6.91 -6.95
CA TYR A 45 6.60 -6.52 -7.66
C TYR A 45 7.78 -7.48 -7.41
N LEU A 46 8.05 -7.86 -6.15
CA LEU A 46 9.16 -8.77 -5.81
C LEU A 46 8.78 -10.26 -5.83
N GLY A 47 7.49 -10.59 -5.97
CA GLY A 47 7.04 -11.97 -6.12
C GLY A 47 7.08 -12.81 -4.84
N LEU A 48 7.16 -12.20 -3.66
CA LEU A 48 7.10 -12.94 -2.40
C LEU A 48 5.71 -13.54 -2.20
N THR A 49 5.65 -14.70 -1.54
CA THR A 49 4.38 -15.24 -1.07
C THR A 49 3.75 -14.32 -0.02
N GLN A 50 2.42 -14.36 0.13
CA GLN A 50 1.74 -13.61 1.20
C GLN A 50 2.23 -13.99 2.59
N HIS A 51 2.70 -15.22 2.78
CA HIS A 51 3.28 -15.63 4.05
C HIS A 51 4.60 -14.91 4.34
N GLU A 52 5.52 -14.91 3.38
CA GLU A 52 6.83 -14.27 3.50
C GLU A 52 6.69 -12.76 3.64
N ALA A 53 5.84 -12.12 2.83
CA ALA A 53 5.59 -10.69 2.92
C ALA A 53 4.96 -10.29 4.26
N ALA A 54 4.03 -11.08 4.80
CA ALA A 54 3.41 -10.81 6.10
C ALA A 54 4.43 -10.93 7.24
N ALA A 55 5.27 -11.97 7.20
CA ALA A 55 6.38 -12.14 8.14
C ALA A 55 7.36 -10.97 8.04
N ARG A 56 7.73 -10.56 6.82
CA ARG A 56 8.61 -9.43 6.57
C ARG A 56 8.02 -8.11 7.04
N MET A 57 6.71 -7.90 6.97
CA MET A 57 6.06 -6.69 7.52
C MET A 57 5.77 -6.79 9.02
N GLY A 58 5.98 -7.95 9.65
CA GLY A 58 5.69 -8.19 11.07
C GLY A 58 4.19 -8.19 11.41
N ILE A 59 3.35 -8.62 10.48
CA ILE A 59 1.88 -8.65 10.62
C ILE A 59 1.31 -10.04 10.28
N SER A 60 0.02 -10.25 10.57
CA SER A 60 -0.67 -11.47 10.15
C SER A 60 -0.94 -11.48 8.64
N GLN A 61 -1.02 -12.67 8.04
CA GLN A 61 -1.40 -12.82 6.63
C GLN A 61 -2.74 -12.13 6.31
N LYS A 62 -3.72 -12.19 7.21
CA LYS A 62 -5.01 -11.48 7.04
C LYS A 62 -4.82 -9.96 6.97
N ALA A 63 -3.94 -9.40 7.79
CA ALA A 63 -3.66 -7.97 7.77
C ALA A 63 -2.96 -7.58 6.45
N LEU A 64 -1.95 -8.35 6.04
CA LEU A 64 -1.29 -8.16 4.75
C LEU A 64 -2.29 -8.23 3.59
N TRP A 65 -3.16 -9.24 3.59
CA TRP A 65 -4.16 -9.42 2.55
C TRP A 65 -5.09 -8.20 2.42
N ASN A 66 -5.50 -7.60 3.55
CA ASN A 66 -6.29 -6.37 3.52
C ASN A 66 -5.51 -5.19 2.93
N ASP A 67 -4.26 -5.01 3.34
CA ASP A 67 -3.41 -3.92 2.84
C ASP A 67 -3.16 -4.07 1.33
N LEU A 68 -2.89 -5.30 0.88
CA LEU A 68 -2.69 -5.65 -0.53
C LEU A 68 -3.97 -5.45 -1.35
N LYS A 69 -5.13 -5.87 -0.81
CA LYS A 69 -6.43 -5.67 -1.46
C LYS A 69 -6.74 -4.19 -1.66
N ASN A 70 -6.47 -3.36 -0.64
CA ASN A 70 -6.67 -1.91 -0.74
C ASN A 70 -5.75 -1.28 -1.78
N ALA A 71 -4.46 -1.62 -1.75
CA ALA A 71 -3.48 -1.14 -2.74
C ALA A 71 -3.94 -1.45 -4.17
N ARG A 72 -4.27 -2.73 -4.44
CA ARG A 72 -4.72 -3.18 -5.76
C ARG A 72 -6.01 -2.49 -6.20
N PHE A 73 -6.97 -2.31 -5.30
CA PHE A 73 -8.20 -1.58 -5.61
C PHE A 73 -7.91 -0.13 -6.00
N ASN A 74 -7.10 0.59 -5.22
CA ASN A 74 -6.77 1.98 -5.51
C ASN A 74 -6.00 2.12 -6.83
N ILE A 75 -5.05 1.22 -7.10
CA ILE A 75 -4.35 1.19 -8.40
C ILE A 75 -5.34 0.94 -9.54
N ALA A 76 -6.23 -0.04 -9.41
CA ALA A 76 -7.23 -0.34 -10.42
C ALA A 76 -8.22 0.83 -10.63
N ASP A 77 -8.69 1.44 -9.56
CA ASP A 77 -9.58 2.62 -9.58
C ASP A 77 -8.92 3.80 -10.31
N ALA A 78 -7.64 4.05 -10.05
CA ALA A 78 -6.89 5.09 -10.74
C ALA A 78 -6.74 4.82 -12.24
N ILE A 79 -6.38 3.59 -12.60
CA ILE A 79 -6.18 3.22 -14.01
C ILE A 79 -7.50 3.23 -14.78
N ILE A 80 -8.58 2.68 -14.21
CA ILE A 80 -9.88 2.56 -14.88
C ILE A 80 -10.58 3.92 -14.99
N ASN A 81 -10.54 4.73 -13.94
CA ASN A 81 -11.28 5.99 -13.88
C ASN A 81 -10.42 7.24 -14.19
N GLY A 82 -9.15 7.05 -14.59
CA GLY A 82 -8.24 8.15 -14.90
C GLY A 82 -8.01 9.09 -13.71
N LYS A 83 -7.78 8.53 -12.51
CA LYS A 83 -7.46 9.32 -11.30
C LYS A 83 -5.95 9.36 -11.08
N ALA A 84 -5.48 10.40 -10.40
CA ALA A 84 -4.12 10.39 -9.87
C ALA A 84 -4.01 9.47 -8.64
N ILE A 85 -2.81 8.97 -8.38
CA ILE A 85 -2.44 8.17 -7.22
C ILE A 85 -1.51 9.01 -6.36
N ARG A 86 -1.81 9.11 -5.06
CA ARG A 86 -0.89 9.64 -4.05
C ARG A 86 -0.50 8.55 -3.07
N ILE A 87 0.78 8.45 -2.73
CA ILE A 87 1.32 7.47 -1.80
C ILE A 87 1.75 8.20 -0.52
N GLU A 88 0.89 8.21 0.51
CA GLU A 88 1.15 9.00 1.72
C GLU A 88 0.48 8.43 2.98
N GLY A 89 0.88 8.98 4.14
CA GLY A 89 0.28 8.69 5.43
C GLY A 89 0.45 7.24 5.88
N GLY A 90 -0.58 6.71 6.55
CA GLY A 90 -0.57 5.35 7.08
C GLY A 90 0.00 5.22 8.50
N THR A 91 0.22 4.00 8.94
CA THR A 91 0.78 3.70 10.27
C THR A 91 1.81 2.59 10.14
N TYR A 92 3.06 3.01 9.95
CA TYR A 92 4.18 2.13 9.67
C TYR A 92 5.43 2.52 10.47
N ALA A 93 6.45 1.68 10.38
CA ALA A 93 7.79 2.06 10.75
C ALA A 93 8.80 1.56 9.75
N LEU A 94 9.79 2.42 9.49
CA LEU A 94 10.93 2.07 8.68
C LEU A 94 11.80 1.05 9.42
N ARG A 95 12.08 -0.06 8.74
CA ARG A 95 13.09 -1.00 9.18
C ARG A 95 14.46 -0.34 8.95
N ARG A 96 15.25 -0.23 10.03
CA ARG A 96 16.63 0.25 9.97
C ARG A 96 17.57 -0.89 9.57
#